data_AF-A0A0N1H7Z6-F1
#
_entry.id   AF-A0A0N1H7Z6-F1
#
_cell.length_a   1.000
_cell.length_b   1.000
_cell.length_c   1.000
_cell.angle_alpha   90.00
_cell.angle_beta   90.00
_cell.angle_gamma   90.00
#
_symmetry.space_group_name_H-M   'P 1'
#
loop_
_entity.id
_entity.type
_entity.pdbx_description
1 polymer ?
#
loop_
_entity_poly.entity_id
_entity_poly.type
_entity_poly.pdbx_seq_one_letter_code
_entity_poly.pdbx_strand_id
1 'polypeptide(L)'
;MPPPKTTAAEPISALYRLIFLYLEPFFAFSGAIQVLVAPLTCIAISHPALHAYLATNPADLPLFQSQFTTIAGGWLLLALNDIITLRAFRRQPRVWWYVMLVHLVSDAVYTFSLYQDGRLQGHGLGRFVDVRTWDSNEWVTNVLTFPFTAAKIAFLLGLGLDFQVEGKVKL
;
A
#
# COMPACT_ATOMS: atom_id res chain seq x y z
N MET A 1 45.34 -5.98 -20.67
CA MET A 1 43.91 -6.29 -20.96
C MET A 1 43.12 -5.91 -19.71
N PRO A 2 42.26 -4.89 -19.74
CA PRO A 2 41.44 -4.55 -18.58
C PRO A 2 40.48 -5.71 -18.28
N PRO A 3 40.24 -6.05 -17.01
CA PRO A 3 39.32 -7.13 -16.65
C PRO A 3 37.90 -6.81 -17.15
N PRO A 4 37.13 -7.81 -17.57
CA PRO A 4 35.74 -7.59 -17.98
C PRO A 4 34.98 -7.00 -16.80
N LYS A 5 34.31 -5.86 -17.03
CA LYS A 5 33.36 -5.30 -16.06
C LYS A 5 32.20 -6.29 -15.93
N THR A 6 32.26 -7.16 -14.94
CA THR A 6 31.09 -7.93 -14.51
C THR A 6 30.09 -6.90 -13.99
N THR A 7 29.14 -6.49 -14.83
CA THR A 7 27.96 -5.76 -14.38
C THR A 7 27.24 -6.70 -13.41
N ALA A 8 27.47 -6.52 -12.12
CA ALA A 8 26.78 -7.27 -11.07
C ALA A 8 25.27 -7.19 -11.36
N ALA A 9 24.64 -8.35 -11.57
CA ALA A 9 23.21 -8.43 -11.80
C ALA A 9 22.49 -7.75 -10.63
N GLU A 10 21.47 -6.94 -10.93
CA GLU A 10 20.67 -6.30 -9.90
C GLU A 10 19.85 -7.40 -9.19
N PRO A 11 19.95 -7.57 -7.87
CA PRO A 11 19.36 -8.71 -7.17
C PRO A 11 17.83 -8.65 -7.08
N ILE A 12 17.22 -7.54 -7.51
CA ILE A 12 15.78 -7.27 -7.46
C ILE A 12 15.29 -7.03 -8.88
N SER A 13 14.23 -7.74 -9.28
CA SER A 13 13.68 -7.64 -10.62
C SER A 13 13.30 -6.20 -11.00
N ALA A 14 13.33 -5.90 -12.30
CA ALA A 14 12.87 -4.61 -12.80
C ALA A 14 11.40 -4.33 -12.46
N LEU A 15 10.56 -5.36 -12.42
CA LEU A 15 9.14 -5.23 -12.09
C LEU A 15 8.93 -4.75 -10.65
N TYR A 16 9.58 -5.36 -9.66
CA TYR A 16 9.45 -4.90 -8.27
C TYR A 16 10.00 -3.49 -8.08
N ARG A 17 11.08 -3.14 -8.78
CA ARG A 17 11.60 -1.77 -8.74
C ARG A 17 10.62 -0.77 -9.33
N LEU A 18 9.91 -1.10 -10.42
CA LEU A 18 8.86 -0.24 -10.96
C LEU A 18 7.72 -0.05 -9.96
N ILE A 19 7.25 -1.15 -9.37
CA ILE A 19 6.12 -1.12 -8.44
C ILE A 19 6.48 -0.36 -7.17
N PHE A 20 7.51 -0.79 -6.45
CA PHE A 20 7.81 -0.28 -5.10
C PHE A 20 8.60 1.04 -5.08
N LEU A 21 9.32 1.41 -6.14
CA LEU A 21 10.05 2.71 -6.14
C LEU A 21 9.29 3.85 -6.82
N TYR A 22 8.20 3.55 -7.52
CA TYR A 22 7.47 4.53 -8.33
C TYR A 22 5.97 4.45 -8.17
N LEU A 23 5.35 3.31 -8.51
CA LEU A 23 3.88 3.24 -8.57
C LEU A 23 3.26 3.33 -7.18
N GLU A 24 3.64 2.43 -6.27
CA GLU A 24 3.12 2.40 -4.91
C GLU A 24 3.35 3.72 -4.15
N PRO A 25 4.58 4.26 -4.06
CA PRO A 25 4.79 5.52 -3.34
C PRO A 25 4.06 6.70 -3.97
N PHE A 26 3.86 6.72 -5.29
CA PHE A 26 3.09 7.76 -5.95
C PHE A 26 1.62 7.75 -5.52
N PHE A 27 0.98 6.57 -5.50
CA PHE A 27 -0.41 6.46 -5.08
C PHE A 27 -0.58 6.68 -3.58
N ALA A 28 0.29 6.12 -2.75
CA ALA A 28 0.27 6.35 -1.29
C ALA A 28 0.47 7.83 -0.94
N PHE A 29 1.43 8.50 -1.58
CA PHE A 29 1.65 9.93 -1.41
C PHE A 29 0.45 10.76 -1.88
N SER A 30 -0.11 10.43 -3.05
CA SER A 30 -1.29 11.13 -3.59
C SER A 30 -2.51 10.98 -2.67
N GLY A 31 -2.75 9.78 -2.13
CA GLY A 31 -3.79 9.53 -1.14
C GLY A 31 -3.56 10.34 0.14
N ALA A 32 -2.33 10.43 0.62
CA ALA A 32 -2.00 11.23 1.80
C ALA A 32 -2.29 12.71 1.60
N ILE A 33 -1.96 13.27 0.43
CA ILE A 33 -2.31 14.65 0.12
C ILE A 33 -3.83 14.81 0.01
N GLN A 34 -4.51 13.86 -0.65
CA GLN A 34 -5.97 13.92 -0.82
C GLN A 34 -6.70 13.92 0.53
N VAL A 35 -6.31 13.07 1.48
CA VAL A 35 -6.98 13.02 2.79
C VAL A 35 -6.69 14.27 3.64
N LEU A 36 -5.54 14.93 3.46
CA LEU A 36 -5.22 16.18 4.14
C LEU A 36 -5.99 17.38 3.59
N VAL A 37 -6.14 17.46 2.26
CA VAL A 37 -6.73 18.62 1.57
C VAL A 37 -8.23 18.47 1.38
N ALA A 38 -8.70 17.27 1.11
CA ALA A 38 -10.09 16.95 0.79
C ALA A 38 -10.55 15.64 1.48
N PRO A 39 -10.56 15.60 2.84
CA PRO A 39 -10.86 14.38 3.59
C PRO A 39 -12.21 13.78 3.24
N LEU A 40 -13.27 14.61 3.11
CA LEU A 40 -14.62 14.15 2.75
C LEU A 40 -14.64 13.43 1.40
N THR A 41 -13.95 13.97 0.39
CA THR A 41 -13.85 13.32 -0.92
C THR A 41 -13.06 12.01 -0.84
N CYS A 42 -12.02 11.95 -0.01
CA CYS A 42 -11.24 10.73 0.19
C CYS A 42 -12.07 9.60 0.84
N ILE A 43 -12.84 9.92 1.88
CA ILE A 43 -13.68 8.92 2.55
C ILE A 43 -14.95 8.57 1.76
N ALA A 44 -15.45 9.46 0.90
CA ALA A 44 -16.55 9.13 0.00
C ALA A 44 -16.21 7.94 -0.91
N ILE A 45 -14.94 7.79 -1.25
CA ILE A 45 -14.43 6.69 -2.08
C ILE A 45 -14.08 5.49 -1.19
N SER A 46 -13.33 5.69 -0.11
CA SER A 46 -12.74 4.60 0.67
C SER A 46 -13.55 4.11 1.87
N HIS A 47 -14.32 4.98 2.51
CA HIS A 47 -15.09 4.70 3.73
C HIS A 47 -16.50 5.32 3.63
N PRO A 48 -17.32 4.84 2.67
CA PRO A 48 -18.61 5.44 2.36
C PRO A 48 -19.60 5.44 3.53
N ALA A 49 -19.50 4.53 4.51
CA ALA A 49 -20.33 4.58 5.71
C ALA A 49 -19.96 5.76 6.62
N LEU A 50 -18.65 5.96 6.86
CA LEU A 50 -18.16 7.15 7.57
C LEU A 50 -18.53 8.45 6.83
N HIS A 51 -18.43 8.46 5.50
CA HIS A 51 -18.86 9.58 4.68
C HIS A 51 -20.35 9.89 4.88
N ALA A 52 -21.22 8.88 4.83
CA ALA A 52 -22.65 9.05 5.05
C ALA A 52 -22.95 9.63 6.44
N TYR A 53 -22.26 9.17 7.47
CA TYR A 53 -22.40 9.71 8.83
C TYR A 53 -22.00 11.19 8.92
N LEU A 54 -20.86 11.57 8.34
CA LEU A 54 -20.38 12.95 8.37
C LEU A 54 -21.21 13.88 7.47
N ALA A 55 -21.82 13.35 6.40
CA ALA A 55 -22.76 14.10 5.57
C ALA A 55 -24.02 14.49 6.35
N THR A 56 -24.50 13.64 7.26
CA THR A 56 -25.63 13.96 8.13
C THR A 56 -25.24 14.73 9.40
N ASN A 57 -23.97 14.64 9.83
CA ASN A 57 -23.44 15.27 11.04
C ASN A 57 -22.20 16.13 10.74
N PRO A 58 -22.34 17.22 9.95
CA PRO A 58 -21.18 18.01 9.50
C PRO A 58 -20.44 18.71 10.65
N ALA A 59 -21.11 18.96 11.78
CA ALA A 59 -20.52 19.54 12.98
C ALA A 59 -19.43 18.64 13.61
N ASP A 60 -19.45 17.33 13.33
CA ASP A 60 -18.47 16.39 13.87
C ASP A 60 -17.17 16.37 13.06
N LEU A 61 -17.16 16.90 11.83
CA LEU A 61 -16.00 16.84 10.94
C LEU A 61 -14.68 17.34 11.59
N PRO A 62 -14.65 18.46 12.33
CA PRO A 62 -13.43 18.91 13.01
C PRO A 62 -12.90 17.90 14.04
N LEU A 63 -13.76 17.06 14.63
CA LEU A 63 -13.37 16.03 15.61
C LEU A 63 -12.60 14.88 14.94
N PHE A 64 -12.75 14.70 13.63
CA PHE A 64 -12.07 13.67 12.82
C PHE A 64 -10.79 14.18 12.14
N GLN A 65 -10.50 15.48 12.19
CA GLN A 65 -9.36 16.07 11.49
C GLN A 65 -8.01 15.49 11.95
N SER A 66 -7.87 15.21 13.24
CA SER A 66 -6.65 14.60 13.79
C SER A 66 -6.44 13.16 13.31
N GLN A 67 -7.52 12.43 13.06
CA GLN A 67 -7.54 11.06 12.57
C GLN A 67 -7.19 11.03 11.09
N PHE A 68 -7.74 11.95 10.28
CA PHE A 68 -7.33 12.12 8.87
C PHE A 68 -5.84 12.45 8.74
N THR A 69 -5.32 13.30 9.62
CA THR A 69 -3.88 13.60 9.68
C THR A 69 -3.05 12.37 10.04
N THR A 70 -3.52 11.54 10.96
CA THR A 70 -2.84 10.29 11.36
C THR A 70 -2.82 9.28 10.21
N ILE A 71 -3.93 9.14 9.48
CA ILE A 71 -4.00 8.29 8.28
C ILE A 71 -3.02 8.78 7.21
N ALA A 72 -3.01 10.10 6.94
CA ALA A 72 -2.04 10.69 6.02
C ALA A 72 -0.59 10.39 6.44
N GLY A 73 -0.29 10.52 7.73
CA GLY A 73 1.02 10.19 8.29
C GLY A 73 1.42 8.73 8.02
N GLY A 74 0.49 7.79 8.17
CA GLY A 74 0.72 6.37 7.83
C GLY A 74 1.06 6.16 6.36
N TRP A 75 0.28 6.73 5.45
CA TRP A 75 0.54 6.64 4.00
C TRP A 75 1.82 7.36 3.57
N LEU A 76 2.16 8.49 4.19
CA LEU A 76 3.44 9.17 3.97
C LEU A 76 4.61 8.31 4.44
N LEU A 77 4.49 7.61 5.57
CA LEU A 77 5.55 6.72 6.06
C LEU A 77 5.83 5.59 5.04
N LEU A 78 4.79 4.99 4.46
CA LEU A 78 4.93 4.00 3.39
C LEU A 78 5.63 4.61 2.17
N ALA A 79 5.12 5.74 1.66
CA ALA A 79 5.66 6.39 0.48
C ALA A 79 7.13 6.83 0.66
N LEU A 80 7.49 7.34 1.84
CA LEU A 80 8.85 7.77 2.14
C LEU A 80 9.81 6.59 2.32
N ASN A 81 9.38 5.47 2.91
CA ASN A 81 10.20 4.27 2.94
C ASN A 81 10.51 3.76 1.52
N ASP A 82 9.51 3.80 0.64
CA ASP A 82 9.65 3.38 -0.75
C ASP A 82 10.55 4.33 -1.56
N ILE A 83 10.40 5.64 -1.40
CA ILE A 83 11.18 6.64 -2.13
C ILE A 83 12.60 6.80 -1.56
N ILE A 84 12.76 6.76 -0.24
CA ILE A 84 14.03 7.07 0.43
C ILE A 84 14.75 5.78 0.79
N THR A 85 14.15 4.96 1.65
CA THR A 85 14.79 3.76 2.22
C THR A 85 15.12 2.75 1.13
N LEU A 86 14.16 2.36 0.28
CA LEU A 86 14.42 1.36 -0.75
C LEU A 86 15.41 1.85 -1.83
N ARG A 87 15.43 3.16 -2.13
CA ARG A 87 16.42 3.74 -3.07
C ARG A 87 17.82 3.79 -2.46
N ALA A 88 17.95 4.17 -1.18
CA ALA A 88 19.22 4.17 -0.47
C ALA A 88 19.81 2.75 -0.36
N PHE A 89 18.95 1.75 -0.17
CA PHE A 89 19.32 0.36 -0.01
C PHE A 89 18.94 -0.50 -1.23
N ARG A 90 18.99 0.08 -2.44
CA ARG A 90 18.52 -0.55 -3.70
C ARG A 90 19.07 -1.95 -3.97
N ARG A 91 20.29 -2.24 -3.52
CA ARG A 91 20.98 -3.52 -3.74
C ARG A 91 20.97 -4.43 -2.52
N GLN A 92 20.15 -4.15 -1.50
CA GLN A 92 20.09 -4.93 -0.27
C GLN A 92 18.70 -5.56 -0.11
N PRO A 93 18.49 -6.78 -0.64
CA PRO A 93 17.17 -7.42 -0.63
C PRO A 93 16.61 -7.68 0.76
N ARG A 94 17.47 -7.84 1.78
CA ARG A 94 17.03 -7.96 3.19
C ARG A 94 16.32 -6.70 3.67
N VAL A 95 16.83 -5.51 3.33
CA VAL A 95 16.18 -4.25 3.68
C VAL A 95 14.82 -4.15 3.00
N TRP A 96 14.76 -4.49 1.72
CA TRP A 96 13.49 -4.54 0.98
C TRP A 96 12.51 -5.51 1.62
N TRP A 97 12.96 -6.70 2.03
CA TRP A 97 12.12 -7.69 2.68
C TRP A 97 11.51 -7.14 3.98
N TYR A 98 12.29 -6.52 4.85
CA TYR A 98 11.76 -5.94 6.10
C TYR A 98 10.79 -4.79 5.84
N VAL A 99 11.11 -3.90 4.90
CA VAL A 99 10.22 -2.77 4.54
C VAL A 99 8.91 -3.30 3.97
N MET A 100 8.95 -4.25 3.02
CA MET A 100 7.75 -4.84 2.42
C MET A 100 6.91 -5.60 3.46
N LEU A 101 7.53 -6.27 4.43
CA LEU A 101 6.80 -6.93 5.52
C LEU A 101 6.02 -5.91 6.36
N VAL A 102 6.67 -4.81 6.76
CA VAL A 102 6.02 -3.76 7.56
C VAL A 102 4.89 -3.10 6.76
N HIS A 103 5.12 -2.81 5.47
CA HIS A 103 4.09 -2.24 4.61
C HIS A 103 2.91 -3.21 4.44
N LEU A 104 3.16 -4.51 4.29
CA LEU A 104 2.11 -5.52 4.18
C LEU A 104 1.21 -5.59 5.42
N VAL A 105 1.78 -5.43 6.62
CA VAL A 105 1.00 -5.35 7.86
C VAL A 105 0.12 -4.10 7.86
N SER A 106 0.66 -2.96 7.41
CA SER A 106 -0.12 -1.73 7.25
C SER A 106 -1.28 -1.90 6.27
N ASP A 107 -1.02 -2.48 5.09
CA ASP A 107 -2.04 -2.76 4.07
C ASP A 107 -3.13 -3.69 4.60
N ALA A 108 -2.77 -4.69 5.41
CA ALA A 108 -3.73 -5.61 6.01
C ALA A 108 -4.67 -4.89 7.00
N VAL A 109 -4.13 -4.01 7.83
CA VAL A 109 -4.94 -3.22 8.78
C VAL A 109 -5.83 -2.22 8.03
N TYR A 110 -5.32 -1.58 6.98
CA TYR A 110 -6.12 -0.71 6.12
C TYR A 110 -7.23 -1.47 5.39
N THR A 111 -6.91 -2.62 4.79
CA THR A 111 -7.91 -3.48 4.13
C THR A 111 -8.99 -3.94 5.10
N PHE A 112 -8.62 -4.21 6.35
CA PHE A 112 -9.58 -4.54 7.40
C PHE A 112 -10.49 -3.36 7.75
N SER A 113 -10.00 -2.12 7.74
CA SER A 113 -10.85 -0.94 7.96
C SER A 113 -11.88 -0.76 6.84
N LEU A 114 -11.51 -1.03 5.58
CA LEU A 114 -12.46 -1.03 4.46
C LEU A 114 -13.56 -2.08 4.65
N TYR A 115 -13.19 -3.27 5.10
CA TYR A 115 -14.16 -4.32 5.43
C TYR A 115 -15.09 -3.90 6.58
N GLN A 116 -14.56 -3.27 7.62
CA GLN A 116 -15.37 -2.76 8.74
C GLN A 116 -16.37 -1.71 8.27
N ASP A 117 -15.96 -0.76 7.44
CA ASP A 117 -16.84 0.27 6.87
C ASP A 117 -17.93 -0.35 6.00
N GLY A 118 -17.56 -1.25 5.08
CA GLY A 118 -18.52 -1.99 4.25
C GLY A 118 -19.54 -2.78 5.09
N ARG A 119 -19.10 -3.38 6.21
CA ARG A 119 -20.00 -4.08 7.13
C ARG A 119 -21.06 -3.15 7.73
N LEU A 120 -20.71 -1.90 8.03
CA LEU A 120 -21.68 -0.91 8.51
C LEU A 120 -22.74 -0.57 7.46
N GLN A 121 -22.44 -0.76 6.18
CA GLN A 121 -23.41 -0.65 5.07
C GLN A 121 -24.23 -1.92 4.85
N GLY A 122 -24.03 -2.97 5.65
CA GLY A 122 -24.68 -4.27 5.48
C GLY A 122 -23.96 -5.18 4.46
N HIS A 123 -22.76 -4.82 4.01
CA HIS A 123 -21.97 -5.69 3.13
C HIS A 123 -21.37 -6.85 3.94
N GLY A 124 -21.58 -8.07 3.47
CA GLY A 124 -20.93 -9.26 4.02
C GLY A 124 -19.55 -9.51 3.42
N LEU A 125 -18.78 -10.42 4.03
CA LEU A 125 -17.48 -10.87 3.50
C LEU A 125 -17.55 -11.33 2.04
N GLY A 126 -18.69 -11.92 1.62
CA GLY A 126 -18.90 -12.37 0.25
C GLY A 126 -18.76 -11.25 -0.79
N ARG A 127 -19.34 -10.06 -0.53
CA ARG A 127 -19.19 -8.89 -1.42
C ARG A 127 -17.76 -8.37 -1.39
N PHE A 128 -17.16 -8.34 -0.21
CA PHE A 128 -15.80 -7.84 -0.05
C PHE A 128 -14.77 -8.61 -0.89
N VAL A 129 -14.96 -9.92 -1.06
CA VAL A 129 -14.06 -10.76 -1.88
C VAL A 129 -14.51 -10.94 -3.33
N ASP A 130 -15.80 -10.77 -3.64
CA ASP A 130 -16.32 -10.91 -5.00
C ASP A 130 -16.21 -9.60 -5.79
N VAL A 131 -15.11 -9.48 -6.53
CA VAL A 131 -14.79 -8.32 -7.38
C VAL A 131 -15.91 -7.93 -8.35
N ARG A 132 -16.78 -8.87 -8.73
CA ARG A 132 -17.88 -8.62 -9.68
C ARG A 132 -19.00 -7.80 -9.06
N THR A 133 -19.07 -7.78 -7.74
CA THR A 133 -20.11 -7.08 -6.98
C THR A 133 -19.70 -5.67 -6.59
N TRP A 134 -18.43 -5.31 -6.81
CA TRP A 134 -17.89 -4.01 -6.44
C TRP A 134 -18.47 -2.88 -7.28
N ASP A 135 -18.83 -1.79 -6.62
CA ASP A 135 -19.16 -0.53 -7.26
C ASP A 135 -17.91 0.24 -7.73
N SER A 136 -18.11 1.36 -8.41
CA SER A 136 -17.02 2.15 -8.97
C SER A 136 -16.01 2.65 -7.92
N ASN A 137 -16.47 2.97 -6.70
CA ASN A 137 -15.60 3.46 -5.64
C ASN A 137 -14.80 2.31 -5.02
N GLU A 138 -15.46 1.17 -4.76
CA GLU A 138 -14.82 -0.07 -4.32
C GLU A 138 -13.76 -0.52 -5.32
N TRP A 139 -14.04 -0.43 -6.63
CA TRP A 139 -13.06 -0.69 -7.69
C TRP A 139 -11.84 0.22 -7.59
N VAL A 140 -12.04 1.54 -7.42
CA VAL A 140 -10.93 2.49 -7.29
C VAL A 140 -10.07 2.17 -6.07
N THR A 141 -10.67 2.02 -4.89
CA THR A 141 -9.92 1.78 -3.65
C THR A 141 -9.19 0.43 -3.68
N ASN A 142 -9.86 -0.64 -4.12
CA ASN A 142 -9.30 -1.99 -4.07
C ASN A 142 -8.23 -2.19 -5.16
N VAL A 143 -8.38 -1.63 -6.36
CA VAL A 143 -7.34 -1.71 -7.41
C VAL A 143 -6.10 -0.89 -7.05
N LEU A 144 -6.26 0.19 -6.29
CA LEU A 144 -5.13 0.97 -5.79
C LEU A 144 -4.47 0.37 -4.53
N THR A 145 -4.95 -0.78 -4.05
CA THR A 145 -4.44 -1.44 -2.84
C THR A 145 -3.99 -2.88 -3.14
N PHE A 146 -4.91 -3.73 -3.61
CA PHE A 146 -4.71 -5.18 -3.71
C PHE A 146 -3.58 -5.61 -4.65
N PRO A 147 -3.37 -4.99 -5.83
CA PRO A 147 -2.22 -5.33 -6.69
C PRO A 147 -0.88 -5.08 -6.00
N PHE A 148 -0.77 -3.99 -5.22
CA PHE A 148 0.46 -3.68 -4.47
C PHE A 148 0.65 -4.68 -3.32
N THR A 149 -0.42 -4.99 -2.58
CA THR A 149 -0.40 -6.02 -1.55
C THR A 149 0.01 -7.39 -2.12
N ALA A 150 -0.53 -7.78 -3.28
CA ALA A 150 -0.17 -9.02 -3.97
C ALA A 150 1.30 -9.02 -4.41
N ALA A 151 1.81 -7.90 -4.92
CA ALA A 151 3.23 -7.75 -5.27
C ALA A 151 4.13 -7.91 -4.03
N LYS A 152 3.76 -7.35 -2.88
CA LYS A 152 4.49 -7.53 -1.62
C LYS A 152 4.52 -8.98 -1.18
N ILE A 153 3.37 -9.67 -1.24
CA ILE A 153 3.28 -11.10 -0.90
C ILE A 153 4.21 -11.92 -1.82
N ALA A 154 4.14 -11.68 -3.13
CA ALA A 154 5.01 -12.36 -4.11
C ALA A 154 6.51 -12.10 -3.83
N PHE A 155 6.87 -10.86 -3.51
CA PHE A 155 8.23 -10.48 -3.15
C PHE A 155 8.70 -11.20 -1.87
N LEU A 156 7.87 -11.21 -0.81
CA LEU A 156 8.20 -11.84 0.47
C LEU A 156 8.33 -13.37 0.36
N LEU A 157 7.60 -13.99 -0.57
CA LEU A 157 7.72 -15.41 -0.93
C LEU A 157 8.93 -15.73 -1.81
N GLY A 158 9.70 -14.71 -2.23
CA GLY A 158 10.90 -14.88 -3.03
C GLY A 158 10.66 -15.04 -4.54
N LEU A 159 9.44 -14.82 -5.02
CA LEU A 159 9.13 -14.93 -6.44
C LEU A 159 9.83 -13.81 -7.22
N GLY A 160 10.59 -14.13 -8.27
CA GLY A 160 11.24 -13.12 -9.11
C GLY A 160 12.43 -12.41 -8.45
N LEU A 161 13.09 -13.05 -7.48
CA LEU A 161 14.36 -12.59 -6.92
C LEU A 161 15.49 -13.52 -7.38
N ASP A 162 16.49 -12.94 -8.05
CA ASP A 162 17.69 -13.65 -8.51
C ASP A 162 18.68 -13.81 -7.36
N PHE A 163 18.27 -14.53 -6.32
CA PHE A 163 19.23 -15.05 -5.38
C PHE A 163 19.83 -16.30 -6.00
N GLN A 164 21.10 -16.24 -6.41
CA GLN A 164 21.95 -17.41 -6.28
C GLN A 164 21.89 -17.79 -4.80
N VAL A 165 21.01 -18.74 -4.45
CA VAL A 165 20.80 -19.22 -3.08
C VAL A 165 22.03 -20.05 -2.69
N GLU A 166 23.15 -19.37 -2.49
CA GLU A 166 24.27 -19.92 -1.75
C GLU A 166 23.98 -19.63 -0.27
N GLY A 167 23.29 -20.58 0.34
CA GLY A 167 22.87 -20.50 1.73
C GLY A 167 21.45 -19.99 1.84
N LYS A 168 20.53 -20.94 2.08
CA LYS A 168 19.24 -20.74 2.74
C LYS A 168 19.26 -19.46 3.57
N VAL A 169 18.31 -18.56 3.35
CA VAL A 169 17.91 -17.60 4.37
C VAL A 169 17.46 -18.45 5.56
N LYS A 170 18.39 -18.76 6.46
CA LYS A 170 18.05 -19.10 7.83
C LYS A 170 17.58 -17.79 8.43
N LEU A 171 16.27 -17.72 8.67
CA LEU A 171 15.68 -16.82 9.64
C LEU A 171 16.40 -16.98 10.98
#